data_AF-S3ACC2-F1
#
_entry.id   AF-S3ACC2-F1
#
_cell.length_a   1.000
_cell.length_b   1.000
_cell.length_c   1.000
_cell.angle_alpha   90.00
_cell.angle_beta   90.00
_cell.angle_gamma   90.00
#
_symmetry.space_group_name_H-M   'P 1'
#
loop_
_entity.id
_entity.type
_entity.pdbx_description
1 polymer ?
#
loop_
_entity_poly.entity_id
_entity_poly.type
_entity_poly.pdbx_seq_one_letter_code
_entity_poly.pdbx_strand_id
1 'polypeptide(L)'
;MTTASTTSTGVNRARVGVQRFGTFLSGMIMPNIAAFIAWGFITMLFITKGFFGAESPFGWHWSPVAEIIGGGGNAADIGWNGAMTALASGDAGNFAAYVGLVGPMVTYLLPLLIANTGGRMVYGERGGVVATIATMGVIVGTDIPMFLGAMIMGPLAAWITKQMDKLWDGKIKPGFEMLVNNFSAGILGMILAIVGFFAFGPIMLGISTFLGGIVGWLVSVNLLPLLSIIVEPAKVLFLNNAINHGVFTPLGIQQATEAGKSILFLIEANPGPGVGLLLAFTFFGVGAARASAPGAIIIQFFGGIHEIYFPYALSKPMTILALIAGGATGVTTNMLLGGGLAFPAAPGSIIAVTAAAIGPGVGNLFVVYLSVILAATVTFLITAVILRASRKRDLAAEADSSASFEAAIAQTEANKGKSSEALAGLRAGAAANAGLEGDQSSLSADRAADAVAAGTVVPAARVTNIVFACDAGMGSSAMGASVLRNKIKKAGIDDVSVTNKAIANLDGSEDLVITQQQLTDRARGRTPNATHVSVDNFMNSPKYDEVVDLVVQQHKNQA
;
A
#
# COMPACT_ATOMS: atom_id res chain seq x y z
N MET A 1 -42.78 -0.24 22.99
CA MET A 1 -41.56 0.56 23.22
C MET A 1 -40.70 0.48 21.98
N THR A 2 -40.71 1.53 21.17
CA THR A 2 -39.86 1.69 19.98
C THR A 2 -38.53 2.27 20.44
N THR A 3 -37.46 1.50 20.34
CA THR A 3 -36.10 1.98 20.58
C THR A 3 -35.68 2.86 19.40
N ALA A 4 -35.78 4.16 19.59
CA ALA A 4 -35.24 5.16 18.69
C ALA A 4 -33.72 4.97 18.59
N SER A 5 -33.23 4.75 17.36
CA SER A 5 -31.81 4.80 17.04
C SER A 5 -31.31 6.22 17.29
N THR A 6 -30.35 6.36 18.19
CA THR A 6 -29.68 7.62 18.46
C THR A 6 -28.89 8.03 17.22
N THR A 7 -29.25 9.18 16.65
CA THR A 7 -28.55 9.82 15.54
C THR A 7 -27.14 10.21 15.99
N SER A 8 -26.12 9.56 15.41
CA SER A 8 -24.73 9.84 15.76
C SER A 8 -24.33 11.27 15.38
N THR A 9 -23.74 11.98 16.33
CA THR A 9 -23.27 13.36 16.28
C THR A 9 -22.32 13.66 15.11
N GLY A 10 -22.36 14.90 14.59
CA GLY A 10 -21.68 15.35 13.36
C GLY A 10 -20.15 15.12 13.28
N VAL A 11 -19.48 14.95 14.43
CA VAL A 11 -18.04 14.62 14.50
C VAL A 11 -17.74 13.24 13.88
N ASN A 12 -18.66 12.27 14.03
CA ASN A 12 -18.50 10.96 13.40
C ASN A 12 -18.64 11.02 11.88
N ARG A 13 -19.49 11.90 11.32
CA ARG A 13 -19.64 12.04 9.87
C ARG A 13 -18.39 12.64 9.22
N ALA A 14 -17.81 13.68 9.82
CA ALA A 14 -16.59 14.29 9.31
C ALA A 14 -15.41 13.31 9.32
N ARG A 15 -15.23 12.57 10.43
CA ARG A 15 -14.20 11.52 10.54
C ARG A 15 -14.39 10.42 9.51
N VAL A 16 -15.62 9.93 9.33
CA VAL A 16 -15.93 8.90 8.31
C VAL A 16 -15.70 9.43 6.90
N GLY A 17 -16.00 10.70 6.63
CA GLY A 17 -15.70 11.35 5.35
C GLY A 17 -14.21 11.39 5.04
N VAL A 18 -13.39 11.84 5.99
CA VAL A 18 -11.92 11.87 5.87
C VAL A 18 -11.36 10.46 5.66
N GLN A 19 -11.86 9.47 6.40
CA GLN A 19 -11.46 8.07 6.23
C GLN A 19 -11.79 7.54 4.84
N ARG A 20 -13.02 7.74 4.35
CA ARG A 20 -13.43 7.31 3.00
C ARG A 20 -12.58 7.96 1.92
N PHE A 21 -12.30 9.25 2.07
CA PHE A 21 -11.43 9.99 1.15
C PHE A 21 -10.01 9.43 1.16
N GLY A 22 -9.46 9.14 2.34
CA GLY A 22 -8.13 8.54 2.46
C GLY A 22 -8.05 7.13 1.88
N THR A 23 -9.04 6.28 2.16
CA THR A 23 -9.15 4.95 1.56
C THR A 23 -9.25 5.02 0.04
N PHE A 24 -9.98 6.02 -0.49
CA PHE A 24 -10.06 6.24 -1.93
C PHE A 24 -8.70 6.59 -2.53
N LEU A 25 -7.98 7.58 -1.97
CA LEU A 25 -6.66 7.98 -2.45
C LEU A 25 -5.61 6.86 -2.30
N SER A 26 -5.62 6.17 -1.17
CA SER A 26 -4.79 4.98 -0.95
C SER A 26 -5.07 3.89 -1.98
N GLY A 27 -6.35 3.65 -2.30
CA GLY A 27 -6.79 2.71 -3.33
C GLY A 27 -6.25 3.02 -4.73
N MET A 28 -5.93 4.28 -5.03
CA MET A 28 -5.32 4.68 -6.31
C MET A 28 -3.83 4.35 -6.40
N ILE A 29 -3.13 4.30 -5.27
CA ILE A 29 -1.67 4.14 -5.21
C ILE A 29 -1.29 2.68 -4.94
N MET A 30 -2.05 1.99 -4.08
CA MET A 30 -1.72 0.65 -3.61
C MET A 30 -1.51 -0.40 -4.71
N PRO A 31 -2.39 -0.51 -5.72
CA PRO A 31 -2.21 -1.48 -6.79
C PRO A 31 -0.94 -1.23 -7.60
N ASN A 32 -0.38 -0.02 -7.50
CA ASN A 32 0.76 0.45 -8.27
C ASN A 32 2.06 0.46 -7.45
N ILE A 33 2.06 0.02 -6.18
CA ILE A 33 3.25 0.04 -5.30
C ILE A 33 4.45 -0.66 -5.94
N ALA A 34 4.25 -1.76 -6.67
CA ALA A 34 5.34 -2.44 -7.36
C ALA A 34 6.07 -1.54 -8.35
N ALA A 35 5.35 -0.65 -9.05
CA ALA A 35 5.95 0.32 -9.96
C ALA A 35 6.74 1.40 -9.21
N PHE A 36 6.24 1.88 -8.07
CA PHE A 36 6.98 2.80 -7.19
C PHE A 36 8.27 2.17 -6.63
N ILE A 37 8.20 0.90 -6.22
CA ILE A 37 9.37 0.15 -5.74
C ILE A 37 10.38 -0.04 -6.87
N ALA A 38 9.94 -0.47 -8.05
CA ALA A 38 10.82 -0.65 -9.20
C ALA A 38 11.50 0.67 -9.58
N TRP A 39 10.73 1.76 -9.64
CA TRP A 39 11.26 3.11 -9.86
C TRP A 39 12.29 3.49 -8.78
N GLY A 40 11.96 3.33 -7.50
CA GLY A 40 12.85 3.64 -6.39
C GLY A 40 14.17 2.87 -6.46
N PHE A 41 14.14 1.57 -6.78
CA PHE A 41 15.36 0.78 -6.99
C PHE A 41 16.19 1.28 -8.18
N ILE A 42 15.55 1.56 -9.31
CA ILE A 42 16.26 2.07 -10.49
C ILE A 42 16.91 3.42 -10.16
N THR A 43 16.18 4.32 -9.50
CA THR A 43 16.70 5.61 -9.04
C THR A 43 17.88 5.42 -8.09
N MET A 44 17.74 4.58 -7.07
CA MET A 44 18.79 4.32 -6.09
C MET A 44 20.06 3.75 -6.72
N LEU A 45 19.92 2.86 -7.70
CA LEU A 45 21.04 2.12 -8.28
C LEU A 45 21.75 2.90 -9.39
N PHE A 46 21.01 3.55 -10.29
CA PHE A 46 21.56 3.94 -11.59
C PHE A 46 21.68 5.45 -11.82
N ILE A 47 21.04 6.32 -11.03
CA ILE A 47 21.27 7.78 -11.21
C ILE A 47 22.75 8.12 -11.00
N THR A 48 23.19 9.29 -11.45
CA THR A 48 24.58 9.73 -11.34
C THR A 48 25.15 9.59 -9.93
N LYS A 49 24.38 9.94 -8.89
CA LYS A 49 24.76 9.81 -7.47
C LYS A 49 24.28 8.51 -6.81
N GLY A 50 23.76 7.58 -7.61
CA GLY A 50 23.27 6.29 -7.19
C GLY A 50 24.40 5.31 -6.93
N PHE A 51 24.04 4.11 -6.46
CA PHE A 51 25.00 3.09 -6.02
C PHE A 51 26.01 2.69 -7.11
N PHE A 52 25.58 2.60 -8.37
CA PHE A 52 26.42 2.29 -9.53
C PHE A 52 26.69 3.51 -10.43
N GLY A 53 26.26 4.70 -10.02
CA GLY A 53 26.37 5.93 -10.80
C GLY A 53 27.81 6.44 -10.94
N ALA A 54 28.01 7.35 -11.90
CA ALA A 54 29.33 7.96 -12.16
C ALA A 54 29.89 8.74 -10.96
N GLU A 55 29.04 9.29 -10.11
CA GLU A 55 29.38 9.98 -8.86
C GLU A 55 29.00 9.13 -7.63
N SER A 56 29.07 7.80 -7.74
CA SER A 56 28.69 6.90 -6.65
C SER A 56 29.49 7.21 -5.37
N PRO A 57 28.80 7.43 -4.23
CA PRO A 57 29.46 7.66 -2.95
C PRO A 57 30.14 6.41 -2.40
N PHE A 58 29.92 5.24 -3.01
CA PHE A 58 30.51 3.97 -2.62
C PHE A 58 31.75 3.60 -3.44
N GLY A 59 32.13 4.43 -4.43
CA GLY A 59 33.24 4.16 -5.34
C GLY A 59 32.96 3.05 -6.36
N TRP A 60 31.70 2.62 -6.47
CA TRP A 60 31.28 1.60 -7.44
C TRP A 60 30.67 2.30 -8.65
N HIS A 61 31.15 2.00 -9.85
CA HIS A 61 30.65 2.61 -11.07
C HIS A 61 30.44 1.53 -12.13
N TRP A 62 29.20 1.39 -12.61
CA TRP A 62 28.88 0.47 -13.69
C TRP A 62 28.79 1.21 -15.02
N SER A 63 29.91 1.74 -15.48
CA SER A 63 29.98 2.46 -16.76
C SER A 63 29.89 1.52 -17.96
N PRO A 64 29.21 1.89 -19.07
CA PRO A 64 28.32 3.06 -19.23
C PRO A 64 26.84 2.76 -18.89
N VAL A 65 26.56 1.60 -18.29
CA VAL A 65 25.20 1.09 -18.07
C VAL A 65 24.40 2.01 -17.14
N ALA A 66 25.02 2.53 -16.09
CA ALA A 66 24.35 3.43 -15.16
C ALA A 66 23.93 4.74 -15.85
N GLU A 67 24.77 5.28 -16.71
CA GLU A 67 24.54 6.52 -17.44
C GLU A 67 23.47 6.38 -18.54
N ILE A 68 23.29 5.16 -19.06
CA ILE A 68 22.20 4.82 -19.98
C ILE A 68 20.88 4.61 -19.20
N ILE A 69 20.89 3.81 -18.13
CA ILE A 69 19.66 3.42 -17.39
C ILE A 69 19.17 4.56 -16.48
N GLY A 70 20.06 5.18 -15.72
CA GLY A 70 19.77 6.29 -14.84
C GLY A 70 19.54 7.61 -15.58
N GLY A 71 20.09 7.73 -16.79
CA GLY A 71 20.06 8.92 -17.61
C GLY A 71 21.24 9.87 -17.36
N GLY A 72 21.39 10.87 -18.23
CA GLY A 72 22.44 11.89 -18.14
C GLY A 72 23.74 11.57 -18.88
N GLY A 73 23.97 10.32 -19.30
CA GLY A 73 25.15 9.93 -20.07
C GLY A 73 25.23 10.56 -21.44
N ASN A 74 26.39 11.06 -21.83
CA ASN A 74 26.60 11.63 -23.18
C ASN A 74 26.57 10.52 -24.23
N ALA A 75 25.59 10.60 -25.13
CA ALA A 75 25.39 9.61 -26.19
C ALA A 75 26.54 9.60 -27.21
N ALA A 76 27.22 10.73 -27.42
CA ALA A 76 28.37 10.80 -28.32
C ALA A 76 29.56 9.99 -27.77
N ASP A 77 29.72 9.94 -26.45
CA ASP A 77 30.84 9.25 -25.79
C ASP A 77 30.55 7.76 -25.62
N ILE A 78 29.31 7.41 -25.30
CA ILE A 78 28.90 6.02 -24.99
C ILE A 78 28.58 5.22 -26.26
N GLY A 79 28.00 5.84 -27.29
CA GLY A 79 27.74 5.21 -28.58
C GLY A 79 26.64 4.13 -28.58
N TRP A 80 25.76 4.09 -27.56
CA TRP A 80 24.60 3.18 -27.55
C TRP A 80 23.47 3.73 -28.43
N ASN A 81 23.36 3.20 -29.64
CA ASN A 81 22.42 3.67 -30.65
C ASN A 81 20.98 3.19 -30.39
N GLY A 82 20.00 4.03 -30.74
CA GLY A 82 18.57 3.70 -30.67
C GLY A 82 17.90 3.97 -29.32
N ALA A 83 18.65 4.31 -28.27
CA ALA A 83 18.07 4.80 -27.02
C ALA A 83 17.63 6.27 -27.14
N MET A 84 16.59 6.63 -26.38
CA MET A 84 16.07 8.00 -26.35
C MET A 84 17.07 8.95 -25.70
N THR A 85 17.34 10.07 -26.36
CA THR A 85 18.23 11.14 -25.86
C THR A 85 17.49 12.47 -25.81
N ALA A 86 17.87 13.32 -24.87
CA ALA A 86 17.44 14.71 -24.78
C ALA A 86 18.65 15.64 -24.70
N LEU A 87 18.49 16.89 -25.14
CA LEU A 87 19.54 17.90 -24.99
C LEU A 87 19.75 18.22 -23.51
N ALA A 88 20.98 18.04 -23.04
CA ALA A 88 21.43 18.46 -21.72
C ALA A 88 22.54 19.52 -21.88
N SER A 89 22.65 20.42 -20.90
CA SER A 89 23.74 21.39 -20.84
C SER A 89 24.84 20.85 -19.94
N GLY A 90 26.09 20.91 -20.40
CA GLY A 90 27.28 20.57 -19.63
C GLY A 90 28.36 21.64 -19.76
N ASP A 91 29.45 21.46 -19.03
CA ASP A 91 30.56 22.44 -18.96
C ASP A 91 31.21 22.70 -20.33
N ALA A 92 31.18 21.71 -21.24
CA ALA A 92 31.71 21.80 -22.60
C ALA A 92 30.66 22.21 -23.65
N GLY A 93 29.46 22.61 -23.22
CA GLY A 93 28.33 22.96 -24.08
C GLY A 93 27.19 21.94 -24.04
N ASN A 94 26.24 22.08 -24.95
CA ASN A 94 25.08 21.20 -25.01
C ASN A 94 25.44 19.85 -25.65
N PHE A 95 24.97 18.76 -25.06
CA PHE A 95 25.19 17.40 -25.54
C PHE A 95 23.89 16.59 -25.52
N ALA A 96 23.85 15.49 -26.27
CA ALA A 96 22.73 14.57 -26.26
C ALA A 96 22.89 13.60 -25.09
N ALA A 97 22.14 13.81 -24.01
CA ALA A 97 22.12 12.94 -22.85
C ALA A 97 21.09 11.83 -23.00
N TYR A 98 21.38 10.61 -22.55
CA TYR A 98 20.36 9.58 -22.43
C TYR A 98 19.26 10.01 -21.46
N VAL A 99 18.00 9.78 -21.84
CA VAL A 99 16.84 10.10 -20.98
C VAL A 99 16.76 9.14 -19.78
N GLY A 100 17.17 7.88 -19.97
CA GLY A 100 17.08 6.84 -18.96
C GLY A 100 15.65 6.44 -18.60
N LEU A 101 15.50 5.62 -17.55
CA LEU A 101 14.21 5.12 -17.07
C LEU A 101 13.62 6.00 -15.97
N VAL A 102 14.47 6.64 -15.14
CA VAL A 102 14.03 7.35 -13.92
C VAL A 102 13.06 8.48 -14.23
N GLY A 103 13.41 9.34 -15.19
CA GLY A 103 12.59 10.47 -15.62
C GLY A 103 11.25 10.04 -16.21
N PRO A 104 11.23 9.20 -17.27
CA PRO A 104 9.97 8.75 -17.87
C PRO A 104 9.05 8.01 -16.90
N MET A 105 9.61 7.23 -15.97
CA MET A 105 8.80 6.53 -14.97
C MET A 105 8.10 7.49 -14.01
N VAL A 106 8.81 8.50 -13.47
CA VAL A 106 8.21 9.45 -12.52
C VAL A 106 7.27 10.44 -13.20
N THR A 107 7.56 10.84 -14.45
CA THR A 107 6.76 11.83 -15.20
C THR A 107 5.53 11.19 -15.85
N TYR A 108 5.66 10.00 -16.43
CA TYR A 108 4.58 9.36 -17.21
C TYR A 108 4.02 8.12 -16.52
N LEU A 109 4.86 7.10 -16.28
CA LEU A 109 4.37 5.78 -15.87
C LEU A 109 3.56 5.85 -14.57
N LEU A 110 4.13 6.44 -13.52
CA LEU A 110 3.50 6.43 -12.19
C LEU A 110 2.21 7.28 -12.15
N PRO A 111 2.17 8.52 -12.67
CA PRO A 111 0.93 9.29 -12.74
C PRO A 111 -0.15 8.63 -13.59
N LEU A 112 0.20 8.04 -14.74
CA LEU A 112 -0.77 7.36 -15.61
C LEU A 112 -1.36 6.11 -14.94
N LEU A 113 -0.54 5.34 -14.21
CA LEU A 113 -1.02 4.20 -13.42
C LEU A 113 -2.01 4.64 -12.33
N ILE A 114 -1.70 5.72 -11.61
CA ILE A 114 -2.60 6.31 -10.61
C ILE A 114 -3.92 6.74 -11.24
N ALA A 115 -3.87 7.46 -12.36
CA ALA A 115 -5.06 7.91 -13.06
C ALA A 115 -5.92 6.74 -13.56
N ASN A 116 -5.29 5.71 -14.14
CA ASN A 116 -5.98 4.51 -14.58
C ASN A 116 -6.68 3.80 -13.42
N THR A 117 -5.99 3.63 -12.28
CA THR A 117 -6.59 3.01 -11.08
C THR A 117 -7.74 3.85 -10.55
N GLY A 118 -7.57 5.18 -10.40
CA GLY A 118 -8.65 6.08 -9.96
C GLY A 118 -9.84 6.07 -10.91
N GLY A 119 -9.59 6.04 -12.22
CA GLY A 119 -10.64 5.93 -13.23
C GLY A 119 -11.41 4.61 -13.13
N ARG A 120 -10.70 3.49 -12.91
CA ARG A 120 -11.30 2.17 -12.68
C ARG A 120 -12.16 2.11 -11.43
N MET A 121 -11.73 2.76 -10.36
CA MET A 121 -12.49 2.83 -9.11
C MET A 121 -13.83 3.57 -9.28
N VAL A 122 -13.92 4.52 -10.22
CA VAL A 122 -15.16 5.29 -10.48
C VAL A 122 -16.05 4.65 -11.53
N TYR A 123 -15.47 4.13 -12.62
CA TYR A 123 -16.24 3.64 -13.76
C TYR A 123 -15.58 2.49 -14.54
N GLY A 124 -14.92 1.57 -13.83
CA GLY A 124 -14.36 0.34 -14.38
C GLY A 124 -13.32 0.57 -15.47
N GLU A 125 -13.10 -0.44 -16.32
CA GLU A 125 -12.05 -0.41 -17.34
C GLU A 125 -12.12 0.80 -18.26
N ARG A 126 -13.33 1.15 -18.69
CA ARG A 126 -13.56 2.30 -19.57
C ARG A 126 -13.19 3.62 -18.90
N GLY A 127 -13.58 3.79 -17.63
CA GLY A 127 -13.16 4.94 -16.84
C GLY A 127 -11.64 5.04 -16.71
N GLY A 128 -10.95 3.92 -16.54
CA GLY A 128 -9.48 3.86 -16.48
C GLY A 128 -8.80 4.31 -17.78
N VAL A 129 -9.28 3.84 -18.93
CA VAL A 129 -8.73 4.24 -20.24
C VAL A 129 -8.91 5.74 -20.48
N VAL A 130 -10.12 6.27 -20.29
CA VAL A 130 -10.39 7.71 -20.49
C VAL A 130 -9.59 8.56 -19.50
N ALA A 131 -9.48 8.13 -18.24
CA ALA A 131 -8.66 8.77 -17.23
C ALA A 131 -7.18 8.85 -17.63
N THR A 132 -6.65 7.79 -18.21
CA THR A 132 -5.25 7.72 -18.68
C THR A 132 -5.01 8.71 -19.81
N ILE A 133 -5.90 8.73 -20.83
CA ILE A 133 -5.80 9.67 -21.97
C ILE A 133 -5.87 11.11 -21.46
N ALA A 134 -6.86 11.41 -20.61
CA ALA A 134 -7.06 12.74 -20.06
C ALA A 134 -5.87 13.23 -19.22
N THR A 135 -5.29 12.34 -18.41
CA THR A 135 -4.13 12.65 -17.57
C THR A 135 -2.86 12.88 -18.38
N MET A 136 -2.73 12.27 -19.57
CA MET A 136 -1.61 12.58 -20.47
C MET A 136 -1.57 14.06 -20.85
N GLY A 137 -2.74 14.67 -21.09
CA GLY A 137 -2.85 16.11 -21.29
C GLY A 137 -2.37 16.92 -20.10
N VAL A 138 -2.75 16.50 -18.89
CA VAL A 138 -2.30 17.13 -17.63
C VAL A 138 -0.79 17.03 -17.45
N ILE A 139 -0.18 15.88 -17.73
CA ILE A 139 1.27 15.67 -17.60
C ILE A 139 2.04 16.57 -18.56
N VAL A 140 1.67 16.59 -19.84
CA VAL A 140 2.41 17.34 -20.87
C VAL A 140 2.22 18.86 -20.73
N GLY A 141 1.20 19.30 -20.00
CA GLY A 141 0.96 20.71 -19.72
C GLY A 141 1.87 21.34 -18.67
N THR A 142 2.80 20.58 -18.05
CA THR A 142 3.63 21.08 -16.95
C THR A 142 5.01 20.39 -16.90
N ASP A 143 6.00 21.05 -16.31
CA ASP A 143 7.36 20.50 -16.12
C ASP A 143 7.56 19.72 -14.81
N ILE A 144 6.49 19.53 -14.02
CA ILE A 144 6.55 18.87 -12.71
C ILE A 144 5.82 17.50 -12.80
N PRO A 145 6.30 16.43 -12.13
CA PRO A 145 5.57 15.17 -12.05
C PRO A 145 4.15 15.33 -11.50
N MET A 146 3.13 14.98 -12.30
CA MET A 146 1.71 15.26 -12.03
C MET A 146 1.00 14.17 -11.20
N PHE A 147 1.55 13.78 -10.05
CA PHE A 147 0.89 12.83 -9.14
C PHE A 147 -0.46 13.36 -8.62
N LEU A 148 -0.49 14.60 -8.14
CA LEU A 148 -1.72 15.25 -7.68
C LEU A 148 -2.70 15.48 -8.84
N GLY A 149 -2.17 15.91 -9.99
CA GLY A 149 -2.94 16.04 -11.23
C GLY A 149 -3.65 14.75 -11.61
N ALA A 150 -2.94 13.62 -11.58
CA ALA A 150 -3.49 12.29 -11.84
C ALA A 150 -4.54 11.86 -10.80
N MET A 151 -4.30 12.16 -9.52
CA MET A 151 -5.25 11.84 -8.43
C MET A 151 -6.59 12.57 -8.57
N ILE A 152 -6.57 13.77 -9.17
CA ILE A 152 -7.78 14.56 -9.42
C ILE A 152 -8.40 14.19 -10.77
N MET A 153 -7.59 14.19 -11.84
CA MET A 153 -8.06 14.03 -13.21
C MET A 153 -8.60 12.63 -13.47
N GLY A 154 -7.99 11.59 -12.89
CA GLY A 154 -8.42 10.21 -13.13
C GLY A 154 -9.88 9.95 -12.73
N PRO A 155 -10.25 10.14 -11.45
CA PRO A 155 -11.62 10.03 -10.98
C PRO A 155 -12.59 10.99 -11.69
N LEU A 156 -12.16 12.22 -11.95
CA LEU A 156 -12.96 13.23 -12.64
C LEU A 156 -13.32 12.80 -14.06
N ALA A 157 -12.33 12.38 -14.85
CA ALA A 157 -12.51 11.94 -16.23
C ALA A 157 -13.44 10.71 -16.31
N ALA A 158 -13.27 9.75 -15.42
CA ALA A 158 -14.14 8.60 -15.32
C ALA A 158 -15.57 8.97 -14.89
N TRP A 159 -15.73 9.93 -13.97
CA TRP A 159 -17.05 10.44 -13.59
C TRP A 159 -17.75 11.13 -14.77
N ILE A 160 -17.03 11.95 -15.54
CA ILE A 160 -17.58 12.59 -16.75
C ILE A 160 -17.99 11.53 -17.78
N THR A 161 -17.18 10.48 -17.95
CA THR A 161 -17.49 9.35 -18.83
C THR A 161 -18.78 8.66 -18.39
N LYS A 162 -18.94 8.42 -17.09
CA LYS A 162 -20.17 7.86 -16.51
C LYS A 162 -21.40 8.73 -16.77
N GLN A 163 -21.27 10.06 -16.73
CA GLN A 163 -22.41 10.94 -17.04
C GLN A 163 -22.70 10.97 -18.54
N MET A 164 -21.67 10.96 -19.39
CA MET A 164 -21.84 10.88 -20.83
C MET A 164 -22.61 9.62 -21.21
N ASP A 165 -22.23 8.45 -20.68
CA ASP A 165 -22.85 7.17 -21.05
C ASP A 165 -24.33 7.09 -20.67
N LYS A 166 -24.74 7.69 -19.55
CA LYS A 166 -26.15 7.80 -19.18
C LYS A 166 -27.01 8.47 -20.26
N LEU A 167 -26.44 9.34 -21.08
CA LEU A 167 -27.18 10.02 -22.16
C LEU A 167 -27.57 9.06 -23.29
N TRP A 168 -26.82 7.98 -23.47
CA TRP A 168 -26.95 7.01 -24.56
C TRP A 168 -27.48 5.65 -24.10
N ASP A 169 -27.65 5.46 -22.79
CA ASP A 169 -28.16 4.23 -22.19
C ASP A 169 -29.55 3.88 -22.76
N GLY A 170 -29.72 2.63 -23.18
CA GLY A 170 -30.92 2.13 -23.85
C GLY A 170 -31.24 2.71 -25.24
N LYS A 171 -30.40 3.61 -25.78
CA LYS A 171 -30.62 4.22 -27.11
C LYS A 171 -29.78 3.59 -28.22
N ILE A 172 -28.76 2.81 -27.86
CA ILE A 172 -27.85 2.18 -28.82
C ILE A 172 -28.44 0.85 -29.27
N LYS A 173 -28.40 0.59 -30.59
CA LYS A 173 -28.85 -0.70 -31.13
C LYS A 173 -27.89 -1.83 -30.70
N PRO A 174 -28.41 -3.03 -30.38
CA PRO A 174 -27.58 -4.20 -30.11
C PRO A 174 -26.53 -4.43 -31.21
N GLY A 175 -25.30 -4.70 -30.82
CA GLY A 175 -24.15 -4.88 -31.74
C GLY A 175 -23.38 -3.59 -32.08
N PHE A 176 -23.97 -2.40 -31.90
CA PHE A 176 -23.27 -1.11 -32.06
C PHE A 176 -22.70 -0.56 -30.75
N GLU A 177 -23.07 -1.14 -29.61
CA GLU A 177 -22.68 -0.69 -28.27
C GLU A 177 -21.17 -0.56 -28.13
N MET A 178 -20.40 -1.57 -28.54
CA MET A 178 -18.93 -1.54 -28.43
C MET A 178 -18.31 -0.43 -29.28
N LEU A 179 -18.85 -0.21 -30.49
CA LEU A 179 -18.38 0.85 -31.39
C LEU A 179 -18.63 2.23 -30.79
N VAL A 180 -19.87 2.49 -30.36
CA VAL A 180 -20.26 3.77 -29.76
C VAL A 180 -19.50 4.00 -28.46
N ASN A 181 -19.32 2.96 -27.65
CA ASN A 181 -18.61 3.05 -26.38
C ASN A 181 -17.13 3.42 -26.56
N ASN A 182 -16.45 2.79 -27.51
CA ASN A 182 -15.03 3.07 -27.77
C ASN A 182 -14.84 4.43 -28.45
N PHE A 183 -15.65 4.79 -29.45
CA PHE A 183 -15.54 6.09 -30.13
C PHE A 183 -15.84 7.26 -29.19
N SER A 184 -16.91 7.16 -28.39
CA SER A 184 -17.24 8.20 -27.42
C SER A 184 -16.19 8.33 -26.32
N ALA A 185 -15.64 7.22 -25.81
CA ALA A 185 -14.52 7.25 -24.87
C ALA A 185 -13.28 7.91 -25.47
N GLY A 186 -12.95 7.61 -26.74
CA GLY A 186 -11.84 8.23 -27.45
C GLY A 186 -12.02 9.74 -27.64
N ILE A 187 -13.18 10.17 -28.12
CA ILE A 187 -13.50 11.60 -28.34
C ILE A 187 -13.51 12.35 -27.00
N LEU A 188 -14.17 11.80 -25.98
CA LEU A 188 -14.19 12.40 -24.65
C LEU A 188 -12.78 12.47 -24.06
N GLY A 189 -12.01 11.40 -24.15
CA GLY A 189 -10.62 11.35 -23.70
C GLY A 189 -9.76 12.41 -24.37
N MET A 190 -9.89 12.58 -25.69
CA MET A 190 -9.21 13.64 -26.45
C MET A 190 -9.59 15.04 -25.94
N ILE A 191 -10.89 15.31 -25.78
CA ILE A 191 -11.37 16.61 -25.28
C ILE A 191 -10.81 16.88 -23.88
N LEU A 192 -10.92 15.89 -22.99
CA LEU A 192 -10.43 15.99 -21.62
C LEU A 192 -8.90 16.14 -21.55
N ALA A 193 -8.16 15.53 -22.47
CA ALA A 193 -6.71 15.72 -22.57
C ALA A 193 -6.35 17.14 -23.01
N ILE A 194 -7.03 17.70 -24.01
CA ILE A 194 -6.83 19.09 -24.45
C ILE A 194 -7.17 20.06 -23.32
N VAL A 195 -8.30 19.84 -22.64
CA VAL A 195 -8.68 20.64 -21.48
C VAL A 195 -7.66 20.48 -20.35
N GLY A 196 -7.22 19.26 -20.06
CA GLY A 196 -6.18 18.99 -19.07
C GLY A 196 -4.89 19.76 -19.37
N PHE A 197 -4.45 19.76 -20.61
CA PHE A 197 -3.24 20.46 -21.05
C PHE A 197 -3.30 21.96 -20.76
N PHE A 198 -4.39 22.64 -21.13
CA PHE A 198 -4.49 24.11 -20.95
C PHE A 198 -4.97 24.53 -19.56
N ALA A 199 -5.84 23.75 -18.91
CA ALA A 199 -6.50 24.16 -17.67
C ALA A 199 -5.77 23.70 -16.41
N PHE A 200 -5.20 22.49 -16.40
CA PHE A 200 -4.63 21.95 -15.16
C PHE A 200 -3.25 22.52 -14.84
N GLY A 201 -2.43 22.84 -15.83
CA GLY A 201 -1.07 23.37 -15.60
C GLY A 201 -1.05 24.58 -14.66
N PRO A 202 -1.79 25.67 -14.95
CA PRO A 202 -1.85 26.84 -14.07
C PRO A 202 -2.43 26.56 -12.68
N ILE A 203 -3.45 25.69 -12.60
CA ILE A 203 -4.08 25.32 -11.33
C ILE A 203 -3.08 24.55 -10.45
N MET A 204 -2.41 23.54 -11.01
CA MET A 204 -1.46 22.71 -10.28
C MET A 204 -0.21 23.49 -9.90
N LEU A 205 0.27 24.39 -10.76
CA LEU A 205 1.36 25.29 -10.45
C LEU A 205 0.97 26.26 -9.32
N GLY A 206 -0.24 26.80 -9.35
CA GLY A 206 -0.77 27.65 -8.28
C GLY A 206 -0.85 26.91 -6.93
N ILE A 207 -1.37 25.68 -6.93
CA ILE A 207 -1.41 24.82 -5.73
C ILE A 207 0.01 24.51 -5.24
N SER A 208 0.92 24.12 -6.14
CA SER A 208 2.29 23.77 -5.77
C SER A 208 3.06 24.96 -5.24
N THR A 209 2.91 26.13 -5.84
CA THR A 209 3.53 27.38 -5.38
C THR A 209 2.97 27.80 -4.02
N PHE A 210 1.66 27.65 -3.80
CA PHE A 210 1.03 27.93 -2.52
C PHE A 210 1.55 26.98 -1.41
N LEU A 211 1.54 25.67 -1.66
CA LEU A 211 2.04 24.66 -0.72
C LEU A 211 3.55 24.82 -0.48
N GLY A 212 4.32 25.08 -1.53
CA GLY A 212 5.74 25.40 -1.46
C GLY A 212 6.01 26.66 -0.65
N GLY A 213 5.17 27.69 -0.79
CA GLY A 213 5.24 28.92 0.02
C GLY A 213 4.98 28.67 1.50
N ILE A 214 4.00 27.83 1.85
CA ILE A 214 3.75 27.41 3.25
C ILE A 214 4.97 26.68 3.80
N VAL A 215 5.49 25.70 3.05
CA VAL A 215 6.66 24.92 3.47
C VAL A 215 7.89 25.83 3.62
N GLY A 216 8.14 26.72 2.65
CA GLY A 216 9.25 27.67 2.68
C GLY A 216 9.15 28.64 3.85
N TRP A 217 7.95 29.14 4.16
CA TRP A 217 7.70 29.95 5.35
C TRP A 217 7.99 29.16 6.63
N LEU A 218 7.49 27.92 6.75
CA LEU A 218 7.76 27.07 7.92
C LEU A 218 9.26 26.80 8.10
N VAL A 219 10.01 26.63 7.01
CA VAL A 219 11.48 26.50 7.08
C VAL A 219 12.11 27.81 7.55
N SER A 220 11.70 28.97 7.01
CA SER A 220 12.33 30.26 7.33
C SER A 220 12.14 30.67 8.80
N VAL A 221 11.02 30.27 9.42
CA VAL A 221 10.76 30.51 10.85
C VAL A 221 11.09 29.31 11.75
N ASN A 222 11.76 28.26 11.23
CA ASN A 222 12.10 27.04 11.98
C ASN A 222 10.88 26.31 12.60
N LEU A 223 9.71 26.42 11.98
CA LEU A 223 8.46 25.79 12.42
C LEU A 223 8.08 24.55 11.59
N LEU A 224 8.97 24.06 10.73
CA LEU A 224 8.77 22.81 9.99
C LEU A 224 8.33 21.61 10.87
N PRO A 225 8.80 21.46 12.12
CA PRO A 225 8.34 20.39 13.01
C PRO A 225 6.83 20.39 13.30
N LEU A 226 6.14 21.53 13.12
CA LEU A 226 4.67 21.59 13.27
C LEU A 226 3.94 20.75 12.21
N LEU A 227 4.57 20.46 11.07
CA LEU A 227 3.99 19.56 10.07
C LEU A 227 3.69 18.18 10.65
N SER A 228 4.46 17.71 11.63
CA SER A 228 4.25 16.40 12.27
C SER A 228 2.89 16.30 12.96
N ILE A 229 2.28 17.42 13.38
CA ILE A 229 0.93 17.44 13.96
C ILE A 229 -0.12 16.99 12.93
N ILE A 230 0.11 17.26 11.65
CA ILE A 230 -0.79 16.89 10.55
C ILE A 230 -0.36 15.56 9.95
N VAL A 231 0.93 15.40 9.67
CA VAL A 231 1.47 14.26 8.92
C VAL A 231 1.33 12.97 9.72
N GLU A 232 1.70 12.93 11.00
CA GLU A 232 1.72 11.66 11.76
C GLU A 232 0.31 11.06 11.95
N PRO A 233 -0.73 11.83 12.33
CA PRO A 233 -2.09 11.31 12.34
C PRO A 233 -2.57 10.90 10.95
N ALA A 234 -2.22 11.67 9.91
CA ALA A 234 -2.60 11.37 8.55
C ALA A 234 -1.97 10.06 8.05
N LYS A 235 -0.71 9.77 8.43
CA LYS A 235 -0.04 8.48 8.15
C LYS A 235 -0.83 7.32 8.72
N VAL A 236 -1.18 7.37 10.01
CA VAL A 236 -1.97 6.32 10.68
C VAL A 236 -3.36 6.13 10.04
N LEU A 237 -3.90 7.19 9.43
CA LEU A 237 -5.15 7.17 8.67
C LEU A 237 -4.98 6.84 7.17
N PHE A 238 -3.80 6.36 6.74
CA PHE A 238 -3.51 5.97 5.35
C PHE A 238 -3.57 7.11 4.33
N LEU A 239 -3.35 8.34 4.78
CA LEU A 239 -3.20 9.53 3.93
C LEU A 239 -1.74 9.79 3.55
N ASN A 240 -0.81 8.94 3.98
CA ASN A 240 0.63 9.08 3.71
C ASN A 240 0.94 9.13 2.22
N ASN A 241 0.34 8.24 1.42
CA ASN A 241 0.59 8.19 -0.02
C ASN A 241 0.15 9.47 -0.74
N ALA A 242 -0.99 10.05 -0.33
CA ALA A 242 -1.49 11.29 -0.90
C ALA A 242 -0.61 12.49 -0.53
N ILE A 243 -0.16 12.56 0.72
CA ILE A 243 0.70 13.64 1.21
C ILE A 243 2.11 13.53 0.61
N ASN A 244 2.69 12.33 0.65
CA ASN A 244 4.06 12.09 0.19
C ASN A 244 4.16 12.26 -1.33
N HIS A 245 3.37 11.52 -2.12
CA HIS A 245 3.46 11.59 -3.57
C HIS A 245 2.74 12.81 -4.18
N GLY A 246 1.69 13.31 -3.53
CA GLY A 246 0.94 14.47 -4.04
C GLY A 246 1.57 15.82 -3.72
N VAL A 247 2.31 15.95 -2.61
CA VAL A 247 2.83 17.24 -2.13
C VAL A 247 4.34 17.22 -1.92
N PHE A 248 4.85 16.34 -1.07
CA PHE A 248 6.26 16.41 -0.66
C PHE A 248 7.24 15.94 -1.73
N THR A 249 6.89 14.93 -2.52
CA THR A 249 7.78 14.40 -3.57
C THR A 249 8.02 15.45 -4.66
N PRO A 250 6.98 16.09 -5.27
CA PRO A 250 7.21 17.14 -6.27
C PRO A 250 8.03 18.32 -5.73
N LEU A 251 7.68 18.83 -4.55
CA LEU A 251 8.39 19.95 -3.91
C LEU A 251 9.83 19.57 -3.53
N GLY A 252 10.03 18.35 -3.05
CA GLY A 252 11.35 17.85 -2.68
C GLY A 252 12.24 17.62 -3.89
N ILE A 253 11.69 17.20 -5.04
CA ILE A 253 12.45 17.08 -6.29
C ILE A 253 12.95 18.44 -6.74
N GLN A 254 12.09 19.47 -6.72
CA GLN A 254 12.51 20.85 -7.03
C GLN A 254 13.65 21.32 -6.12
N GLN A 255 13.50 21.13 -4.80
CA GLN A 255 14.54 21.49 -3.84
C GLN A 255 15.83 20.69 -4.03
N ALA A 256 15.73 19.39 -4.33
CA ALA A 256 16.90 18.53 -4.50
C ALA A 256 17.66 18.84 -5.79
N THR A 257 16.98 19.30 -6.84
CA THR A 257 17.64 19.78 -8.07
C THR A 257 18.49 21.03 -7.80
N GLU A 258 18.02 21.94 -6.94
CA GLU A 258 18.74 23.18 -6.63
C GLU A 258 19.80 23.01 -5.53
N ALA A 259 19.46 22.33 -4.43
CA ALA A 259 20.28 22.22 -3.23
C ALA A 259 20.98 20.85 -3.07
N GLY A 260 20.79 19.93 -4.03
CA GLY A 260 21.34 18.58 -4.01
C GLY A 260 20.65 17.61 -3.03
N LYS A 261 19.74 18.11 -2.18
CA LYS A 261 18.95 17.32 -1.23
C LYS A 261 17.69 18.06 -0.78
N SER A 262 16.72 17.32 -0.24
CA SER A 262 15.54 17.88 0.42
C SER A 262 15.20 17.16 1.72
N ILE A 263 14.85 17.94 2.74
CA ILE A 263 14.29 17.45 4.01
C ILE A 263 12.88 16.89 3.82
N LEU A 264 12.15 17.32 2.79
CA LEU A 264 10.75 16.92 2.55
C LEU A 264 10.62 15.41 2.29
N PHE A 265 11.66 14.81 1.72
CA PHE A 265 11.72 13.36 1.51
C PHE A 265 11.80 12.57 2.82
N LEU A 266 12.24 13.17 3.93
CA LEU A 266 12.32 12.51 5.24
C LEU A 266 11.06 12.64 6.08
N ILE A 267 10.20 13.62 5.78
CA ILE A 267 9.01 13.90 6.61
C ILE A 267 8.12 12.67 6.75
N GLU A 268 7.94 11.91 5.67
CA GLU A 268 7.17 10.67 5.71
C GLU A 268 8.07 9.44 5.82
N ALA A 269 9.24 9.43 5.16
CA ALA A 269 10.10 8.26 5.06
C ALA A 269 10.91 7.94 6.32
N ASN A 270 11.04 8.86 7.29
CA ASN A 270 11.80 8.60 8.52
C ASN A 270 11.20 7.43 9.30
N PRO A 271 11.92 6.30 9.47
CA PRO A 271 11.39 5.13 10.15
C PRO A 271 11.45 5.24 11.68
N GLY A 272 12.14 6.26 12.23
CA GLY A 272 12.37 6.45 13.66
C GLY A 272 11.10 6.43 14.51
N PRO A 273 10.07 7.24 14.22
CA PRO A 273 8.84 7.26 15.00
C PRO A 273 8.18 5.88 15.11
N GLY A 274 8.08 5.13 14.00
CA GLY A 274 7.52 3.78 13.97
C GLY A 274 8.33 2.79 14.81
N VAL A 275 9.66 2.82 14.71
CA VAL A 275 10.55 1.96 15.51
C VAL A 275 10.39 2.24 17.00
N GLY A 276 10.34 3.51 17.39
CA GLY A 276 10.15 3.91 18.79
C GLY A 276 8.83 3.41 19.38
N LEU A 277 7.74 3.53 18.61
CA LEU A 277 6.43 3.00 18.98
C LEU A 277 6.50 1.48 19.21
N LEU A 278 7.02 0.75 18.23
CA LEU A 278 7.07 -0.71 18.27
C LEU A 278 7.98 -1.24 19.38
N LEU A 279 9.14 -0.62 19.60
CA LEU A 279 10.02 -0.95 20.73
C LEU A 279 9.29 -0.79 22.07
N ALA A 280 8.51 0.27 22.23
CA ALA A 280 7.75 0.48 23.45
C ALA A 280 6.67 -0.61 23.64
N PHE A 281 6.02 -1.06 22.56
CA PHE A 281 5.12 -2.21 22.62
C PHE A 281 5.84 -3.53 22.92
N THR A 282 7.05 -3.76 22.41
CA THR A 282 7.86 -4.93 22.74
C THR A 282 8.13 -5.04 24.24
N PHE A 283 8.51 -3.93 24.88
CA PHE A 283 8.89 -3.94 26.30
C PHE A 283 7.72 -3.73 27.26
N PHE A 284 6.75 -2.89 26.91
CA PHE A 284 5.68 -2.44 27.81
C PHE A 284 4.26 -2.72 27.32
N GLY A 285 4.10 -3.26 26.10
CA GLY A 285 2.81 -3.70 25.59
C GLY A 285 2.26 -4.90 26.35
N VAL A 286 1.05 -5.30 25.99
CA VAL A 286 0.38 -6.50 26.50
C VAL A 286 -0.10 -7.39 25.35
N GLY A 287 -0.30 -8.68 25.66
CA GLY A 287 -0.77 -9.74 24.78
C GLY A 287 -0.26 -9.73 23.34
N ALA A 288 -1.19 -9.79 22.39
CA ALA A 288 -0.91 -9.95 20.96
C ALA A 288 -0.06 -8.80 20.38
N ALA A 289 -0.28 -7.57 20.84
CA ALA A 289 0.49 -6.42 20.40
C ALA A 289 1.95 -6.56 20.86
N ARG A 290 2.20 -6.96 22.12
CA ARG A 290 3.57 -7.18 22.61
C ARG A 290 4.30 -8.28 21.82
N ALA A 291 3.63 -9.41 21.60
CA ALA A 291 4.22 -10.58 20.97
C ALA A 291 4.60 -10.33 19.50
N SER A 292 3.79 -9.55 18.78
CA SER A 292 3.98 -9.28 17.35
C SER A 292 4.93 -8.12 17.05
N ALA A 293 5.14 -7.19 18.00
CA ALA A 293 5.93 -5.97 17.79
C ALA A 293 7.37 -6.20 17.28
N PRO A 294 8.16 -7.18 17.80
CA PRO A 294 9.52 -7.42 17.30
C PRO A 294 9.58 -7.77 15.80
N GLY A 295 8.64 -8.59 15.32
CA GLY A 295 8.53 -8.92 13.91
C GLY A 295 8.13 -7.71 13.06
N ALA A 296 7.22 -6.89 13.58
CA ALA A 296 6.80 -5.64 12.92
C ALA A 296 7.97 -4.66 12.76
N ILE A 297 8.91 -4.59 13.72
CA ILE A 297 10.10 -3.72 13.62
C ILE A 297 10.93 -4.08 12.40
N ILE A 298 11.18 -5.38 12.16
CA ILE A 298 12.00 -5.83 11.03
C ILE A 298 11.35 -5.42 9.70
N ILE A 299 10.05 -5.70 9.56
CA ILE A 299 9.28 -5.40 8.34
C ILE A 299 9.23 -3.88 8.09
N GLN A 300 9.01 -3.09 9.13
CA GLN A 300 8.93 -1.64 9.03
C GLN A 300 10.28 -0.99 8.73
N PHE A 301 11.29 -1.33 9.52
CA PHE A 301 12.57 -0.64 9.50
C PHE A 301 13.41 -1.02 8.27
N PHE A 302 13.52 -2.31 7.97
CA PHE A 302 14.28 -2.80 6.82
C PHE A 302 13.43 -2.93 5.56
N GLY A 303 12.17 -3.33 5.70
CA GLY A 303 11.26 -3.43 4.55
C GLY A 303 10.65 -2.09 4.13
N GLY A 304 10.65 -1.09 5.01
CA GLY A 304 10.08 0.23 4.70
C GLY A 304 8.56 0.25 4.61
N ILE A 305 7.88 -0.78 5.14
CA ILE A 305 6.42 -0.88 5.16
C ILE A 305 5.93 -0.25 6.47
N HIS A 306 5.67 1.05 6.44
CA HIS A 306 5.28 1.82 7.62
C HIS A 306 3.87 1.46 8.11
N GLU A 307 3.03 0.92 7.23
CA GLU A 307 1.66 0.52 7.54
C GLU A 307 1.58 -0.57 8.63
N ILE A 308 2.67 -1.31 8.86
CA ILE A 308 2.72 -2.40 9.83
C ILE A 308 2.62 -1.90 11.28
N TYR A 309 3.00 -0.64 11.57
CA TYR A 309 2.90 -0.09 12.92
C TYR A 309 1.56 0.63 13.19
N PHE A 310 0.76 0.90 12.16
CA PHE A 310 -0.51 1.62 12.32
C PHE A 310 -1.53 0.90 13.21
N PRO A 311 -1.68 -0.45 13.17
CA PRO A 311 -2.56 -1.16 14.11
C PRO A 311 -2.22 -0.88 15.58
N TYR A 312 -0.94 -0.74 15.91
CA TYR A 312 -0.48 -0.43 17.26
C TYR A 312 -0.95 0.96 17.68
N ALA A 313 -0.76 1.96 16.81
CA ALA A 313 -1.21 3.32 17.04
C ALA A 313 -2.75 3.42 17.13
N LEU A 314 -3.49 2.66 16.31
CA LEU A 314 -4.95 2.63 16.34
C LEU A 314 -5.50 1.90 17.57
N SER A 315 -4.83 0.85 18.05
CA SER A 315 -5.21 0.13 19.28
C SER A 315 -5.03 1.00 20.54
N LYS A 316 -4.08 1.94 20.50
CA LYS A 316 -3.82 2.93 21.57
C LYS A 316 -3.69 4.34 20.98
N PRO A 317 -4.81 5.02 20.63
CA PRO A 317 -4.78 6.31 19.92
C PRO A 317 -3.94 7.41 20.59
N MET A 318 -3.80 7.39 21.92
CA MET A 318 -2.92 8.32 22.65
C MET A 318 -1.46 8.27 22.20
N THR A 319 -0.98 7.13 21.69
CA THR A 319 0.38 6.99 21.15
C THR A 319 0.61 7.78 19.86
N ILE A 320 -0.45 8.31 19.22
CA ILE A 320 -0.32 9.27 18.12
C ILE A 320 0.40 10.54 18.59
N LEU A 321 0.22 10.95 19.85
CA LEU A 321 1.00 12.07 20.42
C LEU A 321 2.49 11.76 20.49
N ALA A 322 2.85 10.50 20.77
CA ALA A 322 4.24 10.05 20.75
C ALA A 322 4.80 10.07 19.32
N LEU A 323 4.03 9.62 18.33
CA LEU A 323 4.40 9.70 16.91
C LEU A 323 4.62 11.15 16.46
N ILE A 324 3.71 12.07 16.82
CA ILE A 324 3.86 13.51 16.53
C ILE A 324 5.16 14.06 17.13
N ALA A 325 5.42 13.77 18.40
CA ALA A 325 6.63 14.26 19.08
C ALA A 325 7.92 13.67 18.50
N GLY A 326 7.95 12.37 18.19
CA GLY A 326 9.09 11.74 17.53
C GLY A 326 9.31 12.25 16.10
N GLY A 327 8.24 12.37 15.32
CA GLY A 327 8.29 12.96 13.98
C GLY A 327 8.82 14.39 14.01
N ALA A 328 8.30 15.22 14.92
CA ALA A 328 8.75 16.59 15.11
C ALA A 328 10.24 16.64 15.52
N THR A 329 10.69 15.73 16.38
CA THR A 329 12.09 15.60 16.78
C THR A 329 12.99 15.27 15.58
N GLY A 330 12.58 14.32 14.73
CA GLY A 330 13.32 13.97 13.52
C GLY A 330 13.40 15.13 12.53
N VAL A 331 12.28 15.81 12.28
CA VAL A 331 12.23 17.00 11.42
C VAL A 331 13.10 18.13 11.98
N THR A 332 13.02 18.39 13.29
CA THR A 332 13.83 19.43 13.96
C THR A 332 15.32 19.14 13.82
N THR A 333 15.73 17.89 14.05
CA THR A 333 17.14 17.47 13.96
C THR A 333 17.68 17.72 12.55
N ASN A 334 16.96 17.30 11.51
CA ASN A 334 17.37 17.53 10.14
C ASN A 334 17.34 19.01 9.76
N MET A 335 16.35 19.77 10.22
CA MET A 335 16.25 21.20 9.93
C MET A 335 17.41 22.00 10.55
N LEU A 336 17.75 21.74 11.81
CA LEU A 336 18.82 22.45 12.52
C LEU A 336 20.22 22.07 12.02
N LEU A 337 20.43 20.79 11.68
CA LEU A 337 21.74 20.26 11.27
C LEU A 337 21.89 20.14 9.76
N GLY A 338 20.89 20.58 8.99
CA GLY A 338 20.91 20.56 7.52
C GLY A 338 20.88 19.16 6.91
N GLY A 339 20.13 18.21 7.48
CA GLY A 339 19.91 16.86 6.94
C GLY A 339 18.84 16.79 5.84
N GLY A 340 19.02 15.90 4.87
CA GLY A 340 18.05 15.69 3.79
C GLY A 340 18.41 14.49 2.91
N LEU A 341 17.57 14.15 1.94
CA LEU A 341 17.83 13.07 0.98
C LEU A 341 18.01 13.63 -0.44
N ALA A 342 18.86 13.00 -1.25
CA ALA A 342 19.04 13.38 -2.66
C ALA A 342 17.83 13.01 -3.54
N PHE A 343 17.08 11.99 -3.15
CA PHE A 343 15.91 11.50 -3.86
C PHE A 343 14.89 10.90 -2.88
N PRO A 344 13.60 10.76 -3.26
CA PRO A 344 12.59 10.12 -2.40
C PRO A 344 12.99 8.68 -2.06
N ALA A 345 12.94 8.31 -0.77
CA ALA A 345 13.14 6.94 -0.34
C ALA A 345 11.87 6.11 -0.58
N ALA A 346 11.91 5.17 -1.54
CA ALA A 346 10.82 4.27 -1.86
C ALA A 346 11.33 2.82 -2.01
N PRO A 347 10.95 1.88 -1.12
CA PRO A 347 10.14 2.07 0.09
C PRO A 347 10.87 2.92 1.17
N GLY A 348 10.15 3.41 2.18
CA GLY A 348 10.71 4.22 3.28
C GLY A 348 11.58 3.45 4.28
N SER A 349 12.37 2.48 3.80
CA SER A 349 13.24 1.66 4.63
C SER A 349 14.50 2.42 5.02
N ILE A 350 15.15 2.00 6.12
CA ILE A 350 16.44 2.56 6.49
C ILE A 350 17.49 2.35 5.39
N ILE A 351 17.36 1.29 4.59
CA ILE A 351 18.26 0.99 3.47
C ILE A 351 18.11 2.05 2.38
N ALA A 352 16.88 2.34 1.96
CA ALA A 352 16.60 3.37 0.96
C ALA A 352 16.95 4.77 1.48
N VAL A 353 16.62 5.06 2.75
CA VAL A 353 16.99 6.32 3.42
C VAL A 353 18.51 6.48 3.47
N THR A 354 19.26 5.41 3.78
CA THR A 354 20.74 5.44 3.78
C THR A 354 21.28 5.75 2.40
N ALA A 355 20.79 5.04 1.37
CA ALA A 355 21.24 5.24 0.00
C ALA A 355 20.92 6.66 -0.52
N ALA A 356 19.80 7.23 -0.11
CA ALA A 356 19.43 8.60 -0.50
C ALA A 356 20.13 9.67 0.35
N ALA A 357 20.54 9.36 1.58
CA ALA A 357 21.22 10.29 2.49
C ALA A 357 22.75 10.35 2.29
N ILE A 358 23.36 9.30 1.74
CA ILE A 358 24.82 9.26 1.57
C ILE A 358 25.30 10.10 0.38
N GLY A 359 24.49 10.24 -0.67
CA GLY A 359 24.84 11.04 -1.87
C GLY A 359 25.25 12.48 -1.55
N PRO A 360 24.51 13.22 -0.69
CA PRO A 360 24.91 14.55 -0.25
C PRO A 360 26.10 14.61 0.73
N GLY A 361 26.72 13.47 1.04
CA GLY A 361 27.93 13.36 1.87
C GLY A 361 27.74 12.61 3.18
N VAL A 362 28.83 12.08 3.72
CA VAL A 362 28.84 11.29 4.97
C VAL A 362 28.34 12.10 6.17
N GLY A 363 28.65 13.40 6.24
CA GLY A 363 28.12 14.28 7.28
C GLY A 363 26.59 14.37 7.27
N ASN A 364 25.98 14.40 6.08
CA ASN A 364 24.54 14.36 5.91
C ASN A 364 23.96 13.02 6.42
N LEU A 365 24.62 11.90 6.09
CA LEU A 365 24.21 10.58 6.58
C LEU A 365 24.18 10.50 8.12
N PHE A 366 25.20 11.04 8.79
CA PHE A 366 25.22 11.11 10.26
C PHE A 366 24.05 11.91 10.83
N VAL A 367 23.73 13.07 10.23
CA VAL A 367 22.58 13.88 10.65
C VAL A 367 21.27 13.11 10.47
N VAL A 368 21.10 12.43 9.33
CA VAL A 368 19.90 11.63 9.06
C VAL A 368 19.78 10.49 10.08
N TYR A 369 20.84 9.75 10.35
CA TYR A 369 20.81 8.69 11.38
C TYR A 369 20.54 9.23 12.78
N LEU A 370 21.14 10.35 13.15
CA LEU A 370 20.84 11.01 14.41
C LEU A 370 19.36 11.37 14.51
N SER A 371 18.76 11.89 13.43
CA SER A 371 17.34 12.20 13.39
C SER A 371 16.44 10.97 13.55
N VAL A 372 16.83 9.82 13.00
CA VAL A 372 16.11 8.54 13.14
C VAL A 372 16.19 8.05 14.58
N ILE A 373 17.38 8.08 15.19
CA ILE A 373 17.62 7.62 16.56
C ILE A 373 16.88 8.51 17.57
N LEU A 374 16.97 9.83 17.42
CA LEU A 374 16.28 10.77 18.32
C LEU A 374 14.76 10.66 18.19
N ALA A 375 14.24 10.56 16.96
CA ALA A 375 12.82 10.34 16.73
C ALA A 375 12.33 9.04 17.37
N ALA A 376 13.06 7.94 17.21
CA ALA A 376 12.75 6.66 17.84
C ALA A 376 12.80 6.75 19.37
N THR A 377 13.81 7.42 19.92
CA THR A 377 13.97 7.59 21.37
C THR A 377 12.81 8.37 21.97
N VAL A 378 12.43 9.49 21.37
CA VAL A 378 11.31 10.32 21.86
C VAL A 378 9.99 9.56 21.77
N THR A 379 9.69 8.91 20.63
CA THR A 379 8.48 8.10 20.52
C THR A 379 8.46 6.96 21.52
N PHE A 380 9.59 6.29 21.72
CA PHE A 380 9.73 5.19 22.67
C PHE A 380 9.42 5.65 24.09
N LEU A 381 10.04 6.74 24.56
CA LEU A 381 9.88 7.23 25.93
C LEU A 381 8.43 7.65 26.20
N ILE A 382 7.81 8.41 25.29
CA ILE A 382 6.42 8.86 25.46
C ILE A 382 5.46 7.67 25.40
N THR A 383 5.65 6.76 24.44
CA THR A 383 4.83 5.53 24.34
C THR A 383 4.98 4.66 25.58
N ALA A 384 6.20 4.48 26.09
CA ALA A 384 6.47 3.69 27.29
C ALA A 384 5.72 4.25 28.51
N VAL A 385 5.69 5.58 28.68
CA VAL A 385 4.92 6.24 29.73
C VAL A 385 3.42 5.98 29.55
N ILE A 386 2.89 6.16 28.33
CA ILE A 386 1.47 5.92 28.02
C ILE A 386 1.08 4.47 28.35
N LEU A 387 1.84 3.48 27.86
CA LEU A 387 1.57 2.06 28.06
C LEU A 387 1.70 1.65 29.54
N ARG A 388 2.71 2.15 30.26
CA ARG A 388 2.85 1.89 31.70
C ARG A 388 1.70 2.49 32.51
N ALA A 389 1.25 3.69 32.17
CA ALA A 389 0.16 4.36 32.85
C ALA A 389 -1.18 3.64 32.62
N SER A 390 -1.42 3.07 31.44
CA SER A 390 -2.65 2.33 31.13
C SER A 390 -2.61 0.83 31.41
N ARG A 391 -1.44 0.29 31.81
CA ARG A 391 -1.20 -1.17 31.89
C ARG A 391 -2.26 -1.96 32.67
N LYS A 392 -2.70 -1.47 33.84
CA LYS A 392 -3.73 -2.17 34.64
C LYS A 392 -5.06 -2.29 33.90
N ARG A 393 -5.49 -1.22 33.23
CA ARG A 393 -6.70 -1.20 32.41
C ARG A 393 -6.55 -2.09 31.19
N ASP A 394 -5.35 -2.11 30.60
CA ASP A 394 -5.08 -2.85 29.37
C ASP A 394 -5.06 -4.37 29.63
N LEU A 395 -4.49 -4.82 30.75
CA LEU A 395 -4.56 -6.22 31.19
C LEU A 395 -6.00 -6.67 31.47
N ALA A 396 -6.81 -5.81 32.09
CA ALA A 396 -8.23 -6.10 32.32
C ALA A 396 -9.01 -6.20 31.00
N ALA A 397 -8.73 -5.32 30.04
CA ALA A 397 -9.38 -5.33 28.73
C ALA A 397 -8.97 -6.52 27.85
N GLU A 398 -7.74 -7.03 27.99
CA GLU A 398 -7.30 -8.26 27.29
C GLU A 398 -7.95 -9.51 27.86
N ALA A 399 -8.19 -9.57 29.18
CA ALA A 399 -8.91 -10.68 29.80
C ALA A 399 -10.37 -10.75 29.35
N ASP A 400 -10.99 -9.60 29.07
CA ASP A 400 -12.38 -9.51 28.60
C ASP A 400 -12.52 -9.59 27.07
N SER A 401 -11.50 -9.23 26.29
CA SER A 401 -11.54 -9.35 24.83
C SER A 401 -10.17 -9.21 24.14
N SER A 402 -9.74 -10.27 23.47
CA SER A 402 -8.68 -10.22 22.42
C SER A 402 -9.06 -9.34 21.20
N ALA A 403 -10.27 -8.78 21.21
CA ALA A 403 -10.87 -8.04 20.10
C ALA A 403 -10.24 -6.67 19.83
N SER A 404 -9.56 -6.02 20.80
CA SER A 404 -9.12 -4.62 20.62
C SER A 404 -7.97 -4.46 19.60
N PHE A 405 -6.97 -5.35 19.62
CA PHE A 405 -5.85 -5.32 18.67
C PHE A 405 -6.27 -5.88 17.31
N GLU A 406 -7.05 -6.97 17.27
CA GLU A 406 -7.60 -7.51 16.03
C GLU A 406 -8.53 -6.51 15.31
N ALA A 407 -9.36 -5.77 16.07
CA ALA A 407 -10.17 -4.68 15.51
C ALA A 407 -9.29 -3.55 14.94
N ALA A 408 -8.14 -3.25 15.55
CA ALA A 408 -7.20 -2.27 15.02
C ALA A 408 -6.53 -2.75 13.73
N ILE A 409 -6.19 -4.05 13.62
CA ILE A 409 -5.70 -4.64 12.36
C ILE A 409 -6.79 -4.58 11.29
N ALA A 410 -8.04 -4.95 11.63
CA ALA A 410 -9.18 -4.85 10.71
C ALA A 410 -9.45 -3.41 10.27
N GLN A 411 -9.38 -2.44 11.18
CA GLN A 411 -9.51 -1.02 10.86
C GLN A 411 -8.37 -0.54 9.96
N THR A 412 -7.15 -1.02 10.19
CA THR A 412 -5.98 -0.72 9.36
C THR A 412 -6.22 -1.21 7.93
N GLU A 413 -6.68 -2.45 7.75
CA GLU A 413 -7.01 -2.99 6.42
C GLU A 413 -8.18 -2.26 5.75
N ALA A 414 -9.20 -1.88 6.52
CA ALA A 414 -10.33 -1.11 6.01
C ALA A 414 -9.88 0.28 5.53
N ASN A 415 -9.05 0.98 6.31
CA ASN A 415 -8.48 2.27 5.92
C ASN A 415 -7.57 2.12 4.69
N LYS A 416 -6.79 1.03 4.64
CA LYS A 416 -5.92 0.66 3.51
C LYS A 416 -6.73 0.39 2.24
N GLY A 417 -7.95 -0.14 2.36
CA GLY A 417 -8.83 -0.53 1.25
C GLY A 417 -8.48 -1.89 0.63
N LYS A 418 -7.47 -2.60 1.17
CA LYS A 418 -7.02 -3.93 0.73
C LYS A 418 -6.32 -4.66 1.88
N SER A 419 -6.47 -5.98 1.95
CA SER A 419 -5.72 -6.84 2.87
C SER A 419 -4.22 -6.87 2.51
N SER A 420 -3.37 -7.09 3.51
CA SER A 420 -1.91 -7.09 3.37
C SER A 420 -1.34 -8.36 3.96
N GLU A 421 -0.50 -9.09 3.22
CA GLU A 421 0.14 -10.32 3.74
C GLU A 421 0.95 -10.04 5.01
N ALA A 422 1.65 -8.89 5.06
CA ALA A 422 2.36 -8.46 6.27
C ALA A 422 1.42 -8.27 7.48
N LEU A 423 0.21 -7.74 7.28
CA LEU A 423 -0.81 -7.61 8.34
C LEU A 423 -1.44 -8.98 8.69
N ALA A 424 -1.58 -9.87 7.72
CA ALA A 424 -2.01 -11.25 7.97
C ALA A 424 -0.99 -12.02 8.83
N GLY A 425 0.31 -11.77 8.64
CA GLY A 425 1.38 -12.27 9.50
C GLY A 425 1.26 -11.78 10.94
N LEU A 426 0.86 -10.52 11.16
CA LEU A 426 0.59 -10.00 12.52
C LEU A 426 -0.56 -10.75 13.19
N ARG A 427 -1.67 -11.01 12.48
CA ARG A 427 -2.80 -11.79 12.99
C ARG A 427 -2.42 -13.22 13.33
N ALA A 428 -1.68 -13.88 12.45
CA ALA A 428 -1.22 -15.25 12.68
C ALA A 428 -0.28 -15.33 13.88
N GLY A 429 0.61 -14.35 14.06
CA GLY A 429 1.49 -14.25 15.23
C GLY A 429 0.75 -13.90 16.53
N ALA A 430 -0.31 -13.10 16.45
CA ALA A 430 -1.21 -12.81 17.57
C ALA A 430 -1.98 -14.06 18.02
N ALA A 431 -2.56 -14.80 17.09
CA ALA A 431 -3.35 -16.01 17.36
C ALA A 431 -2.50 -17.17 17.88
N ALA A 432 -1.28 -17.36 17.34
CA ALA A 432 -0.39 -18.45 17.77
C ALA A 432 0.07 -18.31 19.23
N ASN A 433 0.19 -17.08 19.74
CA ASN A 433 0.64 -16.82 21.11
C ASN A 433 -0.52 -16.76 22.12
N ALA A 434 -1.73 -16.41 21.69
CA ALA A 434 -2.93 -16.47 22.54
C ALA A 434 -3.29 -17.91 22.96
N GLY A 435 -2.91 -18.92 22.16
CA GLY A 435 -3.13 -20.34 22.48
C GLY A 435 -2.16 -20.95 23.50
N LEU A 436 -1.14 -20.21 23.95
CA LEU A 436 -0.14 -20.70 24.91
C LEU A 436 -0.45 -20.29 26.37
N GLU A 437 -1.46 -19.45 26.60
CA GLU A 437 -1.82 -18.92 27.92
C GLU A 437 -3.22 -19.36 28.43
N GLY A 438 -3.98 -20.14 27.65
CA GLY A 438 -5.32 -20.64 28.02
C GLY A 438 -5.31 -22.09 28.52
N ASP A 439 -5.94 -22.32 29.67
CA ASP A 439 -6.12 -23.63 30.32
C ASP A 439 -6.76 -24.66 29.37
N GLN A 440 -6.13 -25.84 29.22
CA GLN A 440 -6.47 -26.87 28.23
C GLN A 440 -7.75 -27.68 28.56
N SER A 441 -8.50 -27.32 29.60
CA SER A 441 -9.57 -28.16 30.14
C SER A 441 -10.96 -27.91 29.55
N SER A 442 -11.22 -26.75 28.91
CA SER A 442 -12.57 -26.35 28.47
C SER A 442 -12.88 -26.56 26.97
N LEU A 443 -11.87 -26.87 26.16
CA LEU A 443 -12.00 -26.96 24.69
C LEU A 443 -12.52 -28.31 24.16
N SER A 444 -12.66 -29.32 25.03
CA SER A 444 -13.10 -30.67 24.64
C SER A 444 -14.62 -30.90 24.76
N ALA A 445 -15.35 -30.06 25.51
CA ALA A 445 -16.78 -30.27 25.76
C ALA A 445 -17.67 -29.66 24.66
N ASP A 446 -17.31 -28.50 24.10
CA ASP A 446 -18.14 -27.82 23.10
C ASP A 446 -18.02 -28.40 21.67
N ARG A 447 -16.97 -29.18 21.38
CA ARG A 447 -16.79 -29.81 20.04
C ARG A 447 -17.72 -31.00 19.79
N ALA A 448 -18.33 -31.56 20.82
CA ALA A 448 -19.23 -32.71 20.67
C ALA A 448 -20.68 -32.31 20.33
N ALA A 449 -21.08 -31.06 20.59
CA ALA A 449 -22.47 -30.62 20.43
C ALA A 449 -22.78 -30.09 19.02
N ASP A 450 -21.83 -29.45 18.33
CA ASP A 450 -22.03 -28.86 16.99
C ASP A 450 -21.89 -29.87 15.84
N ALA A 451 -21.36 -31.08 16.10
CA ALA A 451 -21.11 -32.09 15.07
C ALA A 451 -22.37 -32.81 14.54
N VAL A 452 -23.57 -32.51 15.08
CA VAL A 452 -24.80 -33.24 14.76
C VAL A 452 -25.76 -32.45 13.84
N ALA A 453 -25.49 -31.17 13.54
CA ALA A 453 -26.48 -30.29 12.90
C ALA A 453 -26.20 -29.86 11.44
N ALA A 454 -25.07 -30.19 10.83
CA ALA A 454 -24.78 -29.80 9.44
C ALA A 454 -24.39 -31.02 8.60
N GLY A 455 -25.20 -31.32 7.58
CA GLY A 455 -24.97 -32.43 6.64
C GLY A 455 -23.71 -32.21 5.81
N THR A 456 -22.58 -32.71 6.30
CA THR A 456 -21.33 -32.77 5.54
C THR A 456 -21.36 -34.03 4.68
N VAL A 457 -21.52 -33.87 3.37
CA VAL A 457 -21.37 -34.96 2.41
C VAL A 457 -19.89 -35.31 2.33
N VAL A 458 -19.52 -36.48 2.88
CA VAL A 458 -18.18 -37.05 2.77
C VAL A 458 -17.91 -37.42 1.30
N PRO A 459 -16.83 -36.95 0.65
CA PRO A 459 -16.51 -37.32 -0.72
C PRO A 459 -16.25 -38.83 -0.82
N ALA A 460 -16.84 -39.49 -1.82
CA ALA A 460 -16.63 -40.92 -2.07
C ALA A 460 -15.24 -41.24 -2.66
N ALA A 461 -14.52 -40.23 -3.15
CA ALA A 461 -13.20 -40.35 -3.76
C ALA A 461 -12.14 -39.51 -3.02
N ARG A 462 -10.86 -39.87 -3.21
CA ARG A 462 -9.72 -39.17 -2.61
C ARG A 462 -9.63 -37.75 -3.18
N VAL A 463 -9.53 -36.76 -2.30
CA VAL A 463 -9.37 -35.36 -2.69
C VAL A 463 -7.89 -35.07 -2.95
N THR A 464 -7.56 -34.74 -4.20
CA THR A 464 -6.20 -34.36 -4.63
C THR A 464 -6.15 -32.98 -5.28
N ASN A 465 -7.28 -32.51 -5.83
CA ASN A 465 -7.39 -31.21 -6.49
C ASN A 465 -8.51 -30.36 -5.87
N ILE A 466 -8.12 -29.34 -5.09
CA ILE A 466 -9.01 -28.39 -4.43
C ILE A 466 -8.98 -27.04 -5.15
N VAL A 467 -10.13 -26.50 -5.53
CA VAL A 467 -10.23 -25.21 -6.23
C VAL A 467 -11.12 -24.23 -5.50
N PHE A 468 -10.60 -23.04 -5.25
CA PHE A 468 -11.37 -21.88 -4.81
C PHE A 468 -11.96 -21.16 -6.02
N ALA A 469 -13.30 -21.13 -6.11
CA ALA A 469 -13.98 -20.50 -7.24
C ALA A 469 -14.74 -19.24 -6.81
N CYS A 470 -14.56 -18.16 -7.56
CA CYS A 470 -15.34 -16.92 -7.47
C CYS A 470 -15.66 -16.38 -8.87
N ASP A 471 -16.48 -15.33 -8.99
CA ASP A 471 -16.88 -14.82 -10.32
C ASP A 471 -15.70 -14.39 -11.20
N ALA A 472 -14.69 -13.72 -10.62
CA ALA A 472 -13.52 -13.23 -11.36
C ALA A 472 -12.32 -14.19 -11.35
N GLY A 473 -12.28 -15.16 -10.43
CA GLY A 473 -11.11 -16.01 -10.23
C GLY A 473 -9.87 -15.30 -9.68
N MET A 474 -10.04 -14.09 -9.12
CA MET A 474 -8.96 -13.28 -8.56
C MET A 474 -9.41 -12.65 -7.23
N GLY A 475 -8.48 -12.39 -6.32
CA GLY A 475 -8.77 -11.68 -5.06
C GLY A 475 -8.96 -12.60 -3.85
N SER A 476 -10.14 -12.59 -3.24
CA SER A 476 -10.41 -13.31 -1.98
C SER A 476 -10.30 -14.83 -2.10
N SER A 477 -10.61 -15.41 -3.27
CA SER A 477 -10.40 -16.83 -3.58
C SER A 477 -8.92 -17.22 -3.60
N ALA A 478 -8.04 -16.36 -4.12
CA ALA A 478 -6.59 -16.60 -4.13
C ALA A 478 -6.00 -16.58 -2.72
N MET A 479 -6.51 -15.71 -1.84
CA MET A 479 -6.12 -15.67 -0.44
C MET A 479 -6.60 -16.91 0.32
N GLY A 480 -7.86 -17.32 0.15
CA GLY A 480 -8.40 -18.56 0.73
C GLY A 480 -7.60 -19.80 0.29
N ALA A 481 -7.28 -19.88 -1.01
CA ALA A 481 -6.43 -20.95 -1.55
C ALA A 481 -5.04 -20.98 -0.90
N SER A 482 -4.45 -19.81 -0.62
CA SER A 482 -3.14 -19.72 0.05
C SER A 482 -3.21 -20.14 1.51
N VAL A 483 -4.27 -19.74 2.23
CA VAL A 483 -4.51 -20.15 3.63
C VAL A 483 -4.67 -21.67 3.74
N LEU A 484 -5.54 -22.28 2.91
CA LEU A 484 -5.78 -23.71 2.94
C LEU A 484 -4.53 -24.51 2.53
N ARG A 485 -3.83 -24.08 1.48
CA ARG A 485 -2.55 -24.69 1.06
C ARG A 485 -1.54 -24.74 2.21
N ASN A 486 -1.41 -23.64 2.96
CA ASN A 486 -0.49 -23.59 4.09
C ASN A 486 -0.94 -24.51 5.24
N LYS A 487 -2.24 -24.64 5.49
CA LYS A 487 -2.77 -25.58 6.50
C LYS A 487 -2.51 -27.04 6.11
N ILE A 488 -2.76 -27.41 4.85
CA ILE A 488 -2.53 -28.77 4.33
C ILE A 488 -1.03 -29.12 4.39
N LYS A 489 -0.14 -28.21 3.98
CA LYS A 489 1.32 -28.40 4.11
C LYS A 489 1.76 -28.57 5.56
N LYS A 490 1.21 -27.77 6.49
CA LYS A 490 1.50 -27.91 7.93
C LYS A 490 1.02 -29.24 8.51
N ALA A 491 0.00 -29.85 7.92
CA ALA A 491 -0.47 -31.18 8.27
C ALA A 491 0.38 -32.32 7.66
N GLY A 492 1.45 -31.99 6.92
CA GLY A 492 2.39 -32.96 6.36
C GLY A 492 1.93 -33.60 5.04
N ILE A 493 1.02 -32.96 4.31
CA ILE A 493 0.46 -33.47 3.06
C ILE A 493 0.93 -32.59 1.90
N ASP A 494 1.70 -33.17 0.98
CA ASP A 494 2.33 -32.45 -0.14
C ASP A 494 1.74 -32.80 -1.52
N ASP A 495 0.92 -33.86 -1.61
CA ASP A 495 0.34 -34.39 -2.84
C ASP A 495 -1.07 -33.86 -3.15
N VAL A 496 -1.49 -32.79 -2.46
CA VAL A 496 -2.77 -32.09 -2.71
C VAL A 496 -2.53 -30.72 -3.33
N SER A 497 -3.08 -30.53 -4.54
CA SER A 497 -3.09 -29.25 -5.24
C SER A 497 -4.23 -28.38 -4.72
N VAL A 498 -3.91 -27.13 -4.35
CA VAL A 498 -4.91 -26.11 -3.97
C VAL A 498 -4.78 -24.93 -4.92
N THR A 499 -5.76 -24.63 -5.75
CA THR A 499 -5.68 -23.50 -6.70
C THR A 499 -6.91 -22.60 -6.60
N ASN A 500 -6.94 -21.53 -7.39
CA ASN A 500 -8.11 -20.68 -7.53
C ASN A 500 -8.39 -20.43 -9.01
N LYS A 501 -9.67 -20.39 -9.37
CA LYS A 501 -10.16 -20.19 -10.75
C LYS A 501 -11.42 -19.33 -10.74
N ALA A 502 -11.75 -18.73 -11.88
CA ALA A 502 -13.08 -18.17 -12.09
C ALA A 502 -14.10 -19.31 -12.22
N ILE A 503 -15.35 -19.13 -11.76
CA ILE A 503 -16.41 -20.15 -11.91
C ILE A 503 -16.61 -20.54 -13.38
N ALA A 504 -16.43 -19.58 -14.29
CA ALA A 504 -16.52 -19.82 -15.74
C ALA A 504 -15.42 -20.77 -16.28
N ASN A 505 -14.33 -20.94 -15.54
CA ASN A 505 -13.15 -21.72 -15.93
C ASN A 505 -13.06 -23.05 -15.17
N LEU A 506 -14.10 -23.46 -14.45
CA LEU A 506 -14.18 -24.81 -13.88
C LEU A 506 -14.38 -25.81 -15.01
N ASP A 507 -13.53 -26.83 -15.07
CA ASP A 507 -13.40 -27.76 -16.19
C ASP A 507 -13.80 -29.21 -15.84
N GLY A 508 -14.14 -29.47 -14.57
CA GLY A 508 -14.57 -30.78 -14.10
C GLY A 508 -13.44 -31.68 -13.61
N SER A 509 -12.19 -31.20 -13.64
CA SER A 509 -11.04 -31.88 -13.03
C SER A 509 -10.94 -31.70 -11.52
N GLU A 510 -11.84 -30.90 -10.93
CA GLU A 510 -11.84 -30.54 -9.52
C GLU A 510 -12.52 -31.61 -8.65
N ASP A 511 -11.84 -32.09 -7.60
CA ASP A 511 -12.42 -33.03 -6.64
C ASP A 511 -13.27 -32.30 -5.59
N LEU A 512 -12.81 -31.10 -5.18
CA LEU A 512 -13.47 -30.27 -4.18
C LEU A 512 -13.41 -28.80 -4.59
N VAL A 513 -14.58 -28.15 -4.61
CA VAL A 513 -14.75 -26.74 -4.97
C VAL A 513 -15.22 -25.93 -3.76
N ILE A 514 -14.49 -24.89 -3.41
CA ILE A 514 -14.81 -23.97 -2.31
C ILE A 514 -15.31 -22.65 -2.89
N THR A 515 -16.52 -22.23 -2.51
CA THR A 515 -17.16 -20.99 -3.00
C THR A 515 -17.80 -20.21 -1.86
N GLN A 516 -18.10 -18.93 -2.10
CA GLN A 516 -19.03 -18.22 -1.23
C GLN A 516 -20.44 -18.82 -1.34
N GLN A 517 -21.22 -18.78 -0.27
CA GLN A 517 -22.57 -19.38 -0.22
C GLN A 517 -23.47 -18.96 -1.40
N GLN A 518 -23.43 -17.68 -1.76
CA GLN A 518 -24.19 -17.11 -2.90
C GLN A 518 -23.75 -17.60 -4.29
N LEU A 519 -22.56 -18.22 -4.40
CA LEU A 519 -21.98 -18.70 -5.65
C LEU A 519 -21.96 -20.23 -5.75
N THR A 520 -22.29 -20.95 -4.67
CA THR A 520 -22.19 -22.42 -4.63
C THR A 520 -23.09 -23.10 -5.66
N ASP A 521 -24.34 -22.65 -5.80
CA ASP A 521 -25.27 -23.28 -6.74
C ASP A 521 -24.82 -23.08 -8.20
N ARG A 522 -24.18 -21.94 -8.49
CA ARG A 522 -23.59 -21.66 -9.80
C ARG A 522 -22.41 -22.59 -10.11
N ALA A 523 -21.56 -22.85 -9.11
CA ALA A 523 -20.43 -23.77 -9.24
C ALA A 523 -20.90 -25.23 -9.38
N ARG A 524 -21.93 -25.65 -8.63
CA ARG A 524 -22.58 -26.96 -8.75
C ARG A 524 -23.12 -27.21 -10.15
N GLY A 525 -23.73 -26.20 -10.77
CA GLY A 525 -24.21 -26.29 -12.15
C GLY A 525 -23.11 -26.56 -13.19
N ARG A 526 -21.84 -26.21 -12.89
CA ARG A 526 -20.68 -26.47 -13.76
C ARG A 526 -19.97 -27.79 -13.45
N THR A 527 -19.85 -28.12 -12.17
CA THR A 527 -19.09 -29.28 -11.67
C THR A 527 -19.95 -30.12 -10.73
N PRO A 528 -20.99 -30.80 -11.24
CA PRO A 528 -21.96 -31.51 -10.40
C PRO A 528 -21.34 -32.71 -9.65
N ASN A 529 -20.24 -33.25 -10.16
CA ASN A 529 -19.56 -34.42 -9.59
C ASN A 529 -18.50 -34.05 -8.53
N ALA A 530 -18.13 -32.77 -8.42
CA ALA A 530 -17.20 -32.30 -7.41
C ALA A 530 -17.88 -32.13 -6.05
N THR A 531 -17.13 -32.25 -4.95
CA THR A 531 -17.65 -31.91 -3.62
C THR A 531 -17.67 -30.40 -3.45
N HIS A 532 -18.81 -29.82 -3.04
CA HIS A 532 -18.95 -28.37 -2.89
C HIS A 532 -18.98 -27.95 -1.42
N VAL A 533 -18.07 -27.04 -1.04
CA VAL A 533 -18.02 -26.44 0.29
C VAL A 533 -18.34 -24.94 0.19
N SER A 534 -19.44 -24.54 0.82
CA SER A 534 -19.86 -23.13 0.92
C SER A 534 -19.24 -22.48 2.15
N VAL A 535 -18.60 -21.32 1.97
CA VAL A 535 -18.09 -20.49 3.06
C VAL A 535 -18.74 -19.10 3.03
N ASP A 536 -18.84 -18.43 4.17
CA ASP A 536 -19.33 -17.05 4.23
C ASP A 536 -18.26 -16.05 3.78
N ASN A 537 -17.00 -16.33 4.12
CA ASN A 537 -15.85 -15.52 3.77
C ASN A 537 -14.64 -16.43 3.45
N PHE A 538 -13.86 -16.05 2.44
CA PHE A 538 -12.65 -16.79 2.04
C PHE A 538 -11.46 -16.61 3.00
N MET A 539 -11.50 -15.58 3.85
CA MET A 539 -10.37 -15.24 4.72
C MET A 539 -10.38 -16.00 6.05
N ASN A 540 -11.56 -16.34 6.55
CA ASN A 540 -11.72 -17.01 7.82
C ASN A 540 -13.00 -17.85 7.80
N SER A 541 -12.85 -19.16 7.69
CA SER A 541 -13.95 -20.11 7.78
C SER A 541 -13.51 -21.33 8.58
N PRO A 542 -14.25 -21.72 9.63
CA PRO A 542 -13.96 -22.95 10.38
C PRO A 542 -14.02 -24.19 9.49
N LYS A 543 -14.73 -24.12 8.36
CA LYS A 543 -14.79 -25.18 7.36
C LYS A 543 -13.45 -25.54 6.73
N TYR A 544 -12.44 -24.68 6.83
CA TYR A 544 -11.10 -25.03 6.36
C TYR A 544 -10.45 -26.10 7.22
N ASP A 545 -10.71 -26.07 8.53
CA ASP A 545 -10.20 -27.10 9.43
C ASP A 545 -10.93 -28.42 9.18
N GLU A 546 -12.24 -28.39 8.89
CA GLU A 546 -12.99 -29.58 8.45
C GLU A 546 -12.44 -30.17 7.14
N VAL A 547 -12.12 -29.35 6.15
CA VAL A 547 -11.52 -29.80 4.88
C VAL A 547 -10.13 -30.39 5.11
N VAL A 548 -9.31 -29.76 5.97
CA VAL A 548 -7.99 -30.29 6.32
C VAL A 548 -8.12 -31.63 7.03
N ASP A 549 -9.01 -31.75 8.01
CA ASP A 549 -9.25 -32.99 8.75
C ASP A 549 -9.74 -34.10 7.83
N LEU A 550 -10.63 -33.78 6.89
CA LEU A 550 -11.09 -34.72 5.87
C LEU A 550 -9.93 -35.24 5.01
N VAL A 551 -9.10 -34.33 4.49
CA VAL A 551 -7.92 -34.68 3.69
C VAL A 551 -6.94 -35.51 4.52
N VAL A 552 -6.68 -35.13 5.77
CA VAL A 552 -5.81 -35.86 6.70
C VAL A 552 -6.34 -37.26 7.00
N GLN A 553 -7.64 -37.43 7.22
CA GLN A 553 -8.25 -38.75 7.44
C GLN A 553 -8.12 -39.65 6.20
N GLN A 554 -8.35 -39.10 5.00
CA GLN A 554 -8.17 -39.85 3.75
C GLN A 554 -6.71 -40.30 3.53
N HIS A 555 -5.73 -39.53 4.01
CA HIS A 555 -4.30 -39.88 3.90
C HIS A 555 -3.82 -40.80 5.03
N LYS A 556 -4.39 -40.70 6.25
CA LYS A 556 -4.07 -41.59 7.37
C LYS A 556 -4.55 -43.02 7.17
N ASN A 557 -5.67 -43.21 6.47
CA ASN A 557 -6.22 -44.55 6.18
C ASN A 557 -5.39 -45.35 5.13
N GLN A 558 -4.19 -44.87 4.79
CA GLN A 558 -3.26 -45.50 3.84
C GLN A 558 -1.86 -45.79 4.44
N ALA A 559 -1.58 -45.34 5.66
CA ALA A 559 -0.38 -45.73 6.42
C ALA A 559 -0.72 -46.90 7.35
#